data_AF-A0A1C7EDV8-F1
#
_entry.id   AF-A0A1C7EDV8-F1
#
_cell.length_a   1.000
_cell.length_b   1.000
_cell.length_c   1.000
_cell.angle_alpha   90.00
_cell.angle_beta   90.00
_cell.angle_gamma   90.00
#
_symmetry.space_group_name_H-M   'P 1'
#
loop_
_entity.id
_entity.type
_entity.pdbx_description
1 polymer ?
#
loop_
_entity_poly.entity_id
_entity_poly.type
_entity_poly.pdbx_seq_one_letter_code
_entity_poly.pdbx_strand_id
1 'polypeptide(L)'
;MGYYNSTETKTNKKGYFASSFTGLVAGALLVGVILPSVTDGEVGNATTTSTNQAVSGLQTTSTVVTSDVTKIVEETSSAVVGVSNLQIAQQNPFASQTGDQKESQEAGAGSGVIYKKDGDMAYIVTNNHVVEGAQDVMVTLADGTELDAEVLGTDIWTDLAVLKVPGESIETVAEFGDSSVLQAGEPVIAIGNPLGLQFSGSVTTGVISGTERLVPLDINQDGTEDWQSEVLQTDAAISPGNSGGALINAKGQLIGINSMKISQDAVEGIGLAIPINTAIPVISDLETEGAVHRPSMGVAILDLAEVPAQYRTSQLDLPSEIEGGIVVQSVVENSGAASAGMKPYDVIVELDGKAVNSVLELRQYLYNETKVGDALKVKAYRNGELQNFELTLTENN
;
A
#
# COMPACT_ATOMS: atom_id res chain seq x y z
N MET A 1 21.13 -46.39 -42.26
CA MET A 1 20.44 -47.66 -41.96
C MET A 1 19.55 -47.44 -40.74
N GLY A 2 18.30 -47.87 -40.78
CA GLY A 2 17.33 -47.80 -39.67
C GLY A 2 16.01 -47.17 -40.08
N TYR A 3 15.03 -47.99 -40.48
CA TYR A 3 13.72 -47.65 -41.02
C TYR A 3 12.63 -47.56 -39.91
N TYR A 4 11.68 -46.64 -40.12
CA TYR A 4 10.21 -46.62 -39.85
C TYR A 4 9.62 -47.35 -38.62
N ASN A 5 8.69 -46.69 -37.90
CA ASN A 5 7.24 -46.68 -38.20
C ASN A 5 6.42 -45.95 -37.11
N SER A 6 5.52 -45.02 -37.48
CA SER A 6 4.25 -44.79 -36.77
C SER A 6 3.30 -43.92 -37.60
N THR A 7 2.52 -44.62 -38.42
CA THR A 7 1.14 -44.35 -38.89
C THR A 7 0.47 -43.00 -38.56
N GLU A 8 0.21 -42.24 -39.63
CA GLU A 8 -0.89 -41.28 -39.71
C GLU A 8 -2.26 -42.01 -39.70
N THR A 9 -3.19 -41.55 -38.88
CA THR A 9 -4.61 -41.88 -38.99
C THR A 9 -5.41 -40.63 -39.40
N LYS A 10 -5.83 -40.64 -40.67
CA LYS A 10 -6.90 -39.78 -41.21
C LYS A 10 -8.23 -40.17 -40.56
N THR A 11 -8.89 -39.21 -39.91
CA THR A 11 -10.31 -39.34 -39.53
C THR A 11 -11.19 -38.42 -40.36
N ASN A 12 -12.17 -39.03 -41.01
CA ASN A 12 -13.13 -38.45 -41.93
C ASN A 12 -14.03 -37.40 -41.27
N LYS A 13 -14.17 -36.25 -41.94
CA LYS A 13 -15.29 -35.31 -41.74
C LYS A 13 -16.57 -35.92 -42.31
N LYS A 14 -17.57 -36.16 -41.46
CA LYS A 14 -19.00 -36.19 -41.82
C LYS A 14 -19.87 -36.17 -40.55
N GLY A 15 -20.74 -35.16 -40.45
CA GLY A 15 -22.05 -35.26 -39.79
C GLY A 15 -22.15 -34.83 -38.32
N TYR A 16 -22.24 -33.52 -38.06
CA TYR A 16 -22.97 -32.99 -36.91
C TYR A 16 -23.93 -31.90 -37.39
N PHE A 17 -25.04 -32.34 -37.98
CA PHE A 17 -26.27 -31.57 -38.11
C PHE A 17 -27.35 -32.47 -37.49
N ALA A 18 -28.17 -31.90 -36.60
CA ALA A 18 -29.25 -32.52 -35.83
C ALA A 18 -28.88 -33.11 -34.45
N SER A 19 -28.74 -32.23 -33.45
CA SER A 19 -29.16 -32.54 -32.06
C SER A 19 -29.51 -31.30 -31.20
N SER A 20 -29.65 -30.10 -31.77
CA SER A 20 -29.95 -28.87 -31.02
C SER A 20 -31.43 -28.55 -30.81
N PHE A 21 -32.35 -29.50 -30.94
CA PHE A 21 -33.80 -29.18 -30.89
C PHE A 21 -34.67 -29.98 -29.91
N THR A 22 -34.09 -30.79 -29.01
CA THR A 22 -34.87 -31.59 -28.04
C THR A 22 -34.58 -31.29 -26.57
N GLY A 23 -33.73 -30.31 -26.25
CA GLY A 23 -33.46 -29.87 -24.88
C GLY A 23 -34.33 -28.70 -24.37
N LEU A 24 -34.98 -27.96 -25.28
CA LEU A 24 -35.66 -26.70 -24.96
C LEU A 24 -37.12 -26.87 -24.48
N VAL A 25 -37.69 -28.07 -24.58
CA VAL A 25 -39.10 -28.33 -24.20
C VAL A 25 -39.23 -28.99 -22.81
N ALA A 26 -38.15 -29.55 -22.26
CA ALA A 26 -38.17 -30.18 -20.92
C ALA A 26 -37.78 -29.22 -19.77
N GLY A 27 -37.12 -28.09 -20.05
CA GLY A 27 -36.71 -27.12 -19.02
C GLY A 27 -37.82 -26.13 -18.59
N ALA A 28 -38.84 -25.93 -19.42
CA ALA A 28 -39.87 -24.91 -19.19
C ALA A 28 -41.05 -25.38 -18.29
N LEU A 29 -41.06 -26.64 -17.84
CA LEU A 29 -42.13 -27.22 -17.01
C LEU A 29 -41.78 -27.40 -15.53
N LEU A 30 -40.58 -27.00 -15.09
CA LEU A 30 -40.16 -27.08 -13.68
C LEU A 30 -40.16 -25.74 -12.91
N VAL A 31 -40.61 -24.64 -13.55
CA VAL A 31 -40.70 -23.31 -12.91
C VAL A 31 -42.10 -23.04 -12.30
N GLY A 32 -43.04 -23.98 -12.41
CA GLY A 32 -44.33 -23.90 -11.74
C GLY A 32 -44.35 -24.74 -10.48
N VAL A 33 -44.58 -24.11 -9.32
CA VAL A 33 -44.71 -24.68 -7.96
C VAL A 33 -43.42 -24.66 -7.15
N ILE A 34 -43.20 -23.58 -6.41
CA ILE A 34 -43.08 -23.56 -4.93
C ILE A 34 -43.40 -22.11 -4.49
N LEU A 35 -44.53 -21.94 -3.83
CA LEU A 35 -44.85 -20.75 -3.05
C LEU A 35 -43.95 -20.73 -1.80
N PRO A 36 -43.40 -19.58 -1.36
CA PRO A 36 -42.72 -19.50 -0.08
C PRO A 36 -43.77 -19.46 1.03
N SER A 37 -43.59 -20.32 2.02
CA SER A 37 -44.21 -20.21 3.34
C SER A 37 -43.07 -20.07 4.34
N VAL A 38 -43.26 -19.22 5.37
CA VAL A 38 -42.45 -19.12 6.61
C VAL A 38 -41.09 -18.40 6.36
N THR A 39 -40.68 -17.31 7.04
CA THR A 39 -41.01 -16.70 8.34
C THR A 39 -40.43 -15.27 8.41
N ASP A 40 -41.03 -14.43 9.27
CA ASP A 40 -40.56 -13.09 9.63
C ASP A 40 -39.10 -13.03 10.07
N GLY A 41 -38.37 -12.07 9.50
CA GLY A 41 -37.10 -11.55 9.94
C GLY A 41 -36.97 -10.14 9.37
N GLU A 42 -37.36 -9.13 10.15
CA GLU A 42 -37.30 -7.73 9.76
C GLU A 42 -35.84 -7.30 9.50
N VAL A 43 -35.53 -6.98 8.24
CA VAL A 43 -34.46 -6.04 7.88
C VAL A 43 -35.08 -5.06 6.88
N GLY A 44 -35.29 -3.82 7.32
CA GLY A 44 -36.00 -2.80 6.55
C GLY A 44 -35.17 -2.24 5.41
N ASN A 45 -35.38 -2.73 4.18
CA ASN A 45 -34.96 -2.05 2.96
C ASN A 45 -36.14 -1.25 2.39
N ALA A 46 -35.95 0.07 2.24
CA ALA A 46 -36.91 0.94 1.54
C ALA A 46 -36.62 0.91 0.03
N THR A 47 -37.51 0.29 -0.74
CA THR A 47 -37.42 0.25 -2.21
C THR A 47 -38.20 1.43 -2.81
N THR A 48 -37.54 2.29 -3.58
CA THR A 48 -38.23 3.34 -4.35
C THR A 48 -38.28 2.95 -5.82
N THR A 49 -39.46 2.57 -6.30
CA THR A 49 -39.70 2.22 -7.73
C THR A 49 -40.16 3.47 -8.48
N SER A 50 -39.39 3.94 -9.46
CA SER A 50 -39.81 5.00 -10.38
C SER A 50 -40.20 4.41 -11.73
N THR A 51 -41.49 4.47 -12.08
CA THR A 51 -42.03 3.98 -13.35
C THR A 51 -42.18 5.15 -14.32
N ASN A 52 -41.31 5.24 -15.33
CA ASN A 52 -41.55 6.09 -16.50
C ASN A 52 -42.12 5.24 -17.64
N GLN A 53 -43.37 5.52 -18.05
CA GLN A 53 -43.95 5.07 -19.33
C GLN A 53 -43.68 6.13 -20.41
N ALA A 54 -43.39 5.86 -21.69
CA ALA A 54 -43.10 4.64 -22.44
C ALA A 54 -42.46 5.02 -23.79
N VAL A 55 -41.56 4.18 -24.31
CA VAL A 55 -41.44 3.90 -25.75
C VAL A 55 -41.55 2.37 -25.90
N SER A 56 -42.46 1.93 -26.76
CA SER A 56 -42.90 0.53 -26.89
C SER A 56 -41.74 -0.47 -27.05
N GLY A 57 -41.69 -1.44 -26.14
CA GLY A 57 -41.07 -2.76 -26.39
C GLY A 57 -39.96 -3.17 -25.42
N LEU A 58 -39.35 -2.24 -24.70
CA LEU A 58 -38.34 -2.54 -23.68
C LEU A 58 -38.64 -1.71 -22.43
N GLN A 59 -39.20 -2.35 -21.39
CA GLN A 59 -39.31 -1.70 -20.09
C GLN A 59 -37.97 -1.80 -19.38
N THR A 60 -37.26 -0.67 -19.29
CA THR A 60 -36.08 -0.55 -18.44
C THR A 60 -36.57 -0.30 -17.01
N THR A 61 -36.64 -1.36 -16.20
CA THR A 61 -36.83 -1.22 -14.77
C THR A 61 -35.46 -0.93 -14.13
N SER A 62 -35.29 0.26 -13.56
CA SER A 62 -34.15 0.56 -12.69
C SER A 62 -34.59 0.44 -11.24
N THR A 63 -33.93 -0.41 -10.48
CA THR A 63 -34.08 -0.49 -9.02
C THR A 63 -32.90 0.22 -8.40
N VAL A 64 -33.14 1.35 -7.72
CA VAL A 64 -32.14 1.98 -6.86
C VAL A 64 -32.18 1.25 -5.52
N VAL A 65 -31.10 0.58 -5.16
CA VAL A 65 -30.95 -0.08 -3.86
C VAL A 65 -30.22 0.91 -2.95
N THR A 66 -30.94 1.49 -2.00
CA THR A 66 -30.33 2.20 -0.88
C THR A 66 -30.05 1.20 0.24
N SER A 67 -28.79 0.97 0.54
CA SER A 67 -28.30 0.14 1.66
C SER A 67 -27.54 0.99 2.68
N ASP A 68 -27.20 0.42 3.83
CA ASP A 68 -26.35 1.12 4.81
C ASP A 68 -24.97 1.45 4.23
N VAL A 69 -24.43 0.59 3.35
CA VAL A 69 -23.20 0.87 2.59
C VAL A 69 -23.35 2.13 1.74
N THR A 70 -24.45 2.29 1.02
CA THR A 70 -24.64 3.48 0.16
C THR A 70 -24.70 4.78 0.97
N LYS A 71 -25.26 4.75 2.19
CA LYS A 71 -25.28 5.92 3.09
C LYS A 71 -23.90 6.25 3.61
N ILE A 72 -23.16 5.23 4.08
CA ILE A 72 -21.79 5.42 4.55
C ILE A 72 -20.91 6.01 3.45
N VAL A 73 -21.02 5.50 2.22
CA VAL A 73 -20.29 6.02 1.07
C VAL A 73 -20.69 7.47 0.78
N GLU A 74 -21.98 7.81 0.80
CA GLU A 74 -22.47 9.18 0.61
C GLU A 74 -21.89 10.14 1.66
N GLU A 75 -21.81 9.71 2.93
CA GLU A 75 -21.29 10.52 4.03
C GLU A 75 -19.75 10.65 4.03
N THR A 76 -19.03 9.63 3.53
CA THR A 76 -17.56 9.55 3.66
C THR A 76 -16.79 9.83 2.38
N SER A 77 -17.39 9.64 1.20
CA SER A 77 -16.68 9.76 -0.08
C SER A 77 -16.12 11.16 -0.34
N SER A 78 -16.77 12.22 0.16
CA SER A 78 -16.26 13.59 0.03
C SER A 78 -14.97 13.86 0.82
N ALA A 79 -14.63 13.01 1.81
CA ALA A 79 -13.35 13.07 2.49
C ALA A 79 -12.22 12.35 1.72
N VAL A 80 -12.54 11.63 0.63
CA VAL A 80 -11.57 10.90 -0.19
C VAL A 80 -11.34 11.65 -1.51
N VAL A 81 -10.09 11.99 -1.77
CA VAL A 81 -9.69 12.84 -2.90
C VAL A 81 -8.80 12.09 -3.86
N GLY A 82 -8.74 12.54 -5.11
CA GLY A 82 -7.72 12.11 -6.06
C GLY A 82 -6.41 12.85 -5.80
N VAL A 83 -5.29 12.18 -6.00
CA VAL A 83 -3.94 12.76 -5.88
C VAL A 83 -3.16 12.46 -7.15
N SER A 84 -2.74 13.50 -7.86
CA SER A 84 -1.95 13.41 -9.08
C SER A 84 -0.53 13.93 -8.86
N ASN A 85 0.45 13.12 -9.28
CA ASN A 85 1.87 13.42 -9.26
C ASN A 85 2.29 13.96 -10.61
N LEU A 86 2.67 15.24 -10.64
CA LEU A 86 3.03 15.93 -11.86
C LEU A 86 4.55 16.03 -11.95
N GLN A 87 5.11 15.56 -13.07
CA GLN A 87 6.53 15.63 -13.36
C GLN A 87 6.79 16.30 -14.72
N ILE A 88 7.86 17.08 -14.80
CA ILE A 88 8.32 17.70 -16.03
C ILE A 88 8.70 16.60 -17.01
N ALA A 89 8.00 16.54 -18.15
CA ALA A 89 8.34 15.58 -19.20
C ALA A 89 9.81 15.73 -19.61
N GLN A 90 10.59 14.65 -19.50
CA GLN A 90 11.96 14.68 -20.02
C GLN A 90 11.92 15.00 -21.51
N GLN A 91 12.63 16.04 -21.90
CA GLN A 91 12.67 16.52 -23.27
C GLN A 91 12.99 15.39 -24.23
N ASN A 92 12.15 15.21 -25.25
CA ASN A 92 12.57 14.52 -26.45
C ASN A 92 13.74 15.34 -27.04
N PRO A 93 14.97 14.79 -27.17
CA PRO A 93 16.12 15.54 -27.67
C PRO A 93 15.92 16.10 -29.09
N PHE A 94 14.88 15.66 -29.81
CA PHE A 94 14.45 16.18 -31.10
C PHE A 94 13.44 17.35 -31.06
N ALA A 95 12.87 17.70 -29.90
CA ALA A 95 11.84 18.74 -29.76
C ALA A 95 12.41 20.15 -29.52
N SER A 96 13.74 20.30 -29.48
CA SER A 96 14.45 21.53 -29.10
C SER A 96 14.42 22.67 -30.16
N GLN A 97 13.55 22.59 -31.18
CA GLN A 97 13.42 23.65 -32.21
C GLN A 97 12.11 24.44 -32.18
N THR A 98 11.10 24.01 -31.42
CA THR A 98 9.90 24.81 -31.15
C THR A 98 9.92 25.19 -29.68
N GLY A 99 9.81 26.47 -29.36
CA GLY A 99 9.94 26.99 -27.99
C GLY A 99 8.76 26.62 -27.07
N ASP A 100 8.39 25.35 -27.04
CA ASP A 100 7.28 24.84 -26.25
C ASP A 100 7.65 24.84 -24.77
N GLN A 101 6.73 25.34 -23.96
CA GLN A 101 6.90 25.49 -22.52
C GLN A 101 7.07 24.11 -21.88
N LYS A 102 7.79 24.06 -20.75
CA LYS A 102 7.87 22.87 -19.90
C LYS A 102 6.46 22.57 -19.38
N GLU A 103 5.71 21.71 -20.06
CA GLU A 103 4.47 21.16 -19.53
C GLU A 103 4.81 19.99 -18.61
N SER A 104 4.35 20.09 -17.35
CA SER A 104 4.33 18.95 -16.44
C SER A 104 3.31 17.94 -16.95
N GLN A 105 3.69 16.67 -16.98
CA GLN A 105 2.82 15.54 -17.32
C GLN A 105 2.56 14.71 -16.06
N GLU A 106 1.37 14.11 -15.99
CA GLU A 106 1.03 13.19 -14.92
C GLU A 106 1.91 11.94 -15.01
N ALA A 107 2.73 11.74 -13.98
CA ALA A 107 3.64 10.61 -13.87
C ALA A 107 3.07 9.48 -13.00
N GLY A 108 2.11 9.81 -12.12
CA GLY A 108 1.43 8.86 -11.27
C GLY A 108 0.15 9.46 -10.68
N ALA A 109 -0.75 8.58 -10.24
CA ALA A 109 -1.97 8.98 -9.55
C ALA A 109 -2.40 7.94 -8.51
N GLY A 110 -3.07 8.44 -7.49
CA GLY A 110 -3.65 7.67 -6.41
C GLY A 110 -4.79 8.43 -5.76
N SER A 111 -5.05 8.11 -4.50
CA SER A 111 -6.06 8.72 -3.66
C SER A 111 -5.43 9.33 -2.41
N GLY A 112 -6.19 10.16 -1.71
CA GLY A 112 -5.84 10.66 -0.39
C GLY A 112 -7.08 10.75 0.50
N VAL A 113 -6.89 10.86 1.80
CA VAL A 113 -7.95 11.04 2.78
C VAL A 113 -7.75 12.33 3.56
N ILE A 114 -8.73 13.23 3.48
CA ILE A 114 -8.76 14.46 4.27
C ILE A 114 -9.04 14.05 5.73
N TYR A 115 -8.07 14.25 6.63
CA TYR A 115 -8.18 13.83 8.03
C TYR A 115 -8.24 15.00 9.01
N LYS A 116 -7.93 16.22 8.55
CA LYS A 116 -7.96 17.42 9.39
C LYS A 116 -8.25 18.66 8.55
N LYS A 117 -8.99 19.60 9.13
CA LYS A 117 -9.13 20.98 8.66
C LYS A 117 -8.79 21.93 9.81
N ASP A 118 -7.86 22.85 9.58
CA ASP A 118 -7.40 23.84 10.55
C ASP A 118 -7.39 25.23 9.91
N GLY A 119 -8.35 26.06 10.33
CA GLY A 119 -8.61 27.35 9.69
C GLY A 119 -8.92 27.21 8.20
N ASP A 120 -8.13 27.89 7.38
CA ASP A 120 -8.27 27.95 5.92
C ASP A 120 -7.46 26.85 5.21
N MET A 121 -6.85 25.91 5.95
CA MET A 121 -6.07 24.81 5.37
C MET A 121 -6.67 23.46 5.74
N ALA A 122 -6.50 22.48 4.86
CA ALA A 122 -6.84 21.09 5.11
C ALA A 122 -5.63 20.19 4.88
N TYR A 123 -5.64 19.04 5.56
CA TYR A 123 -4.55 18.10 5.58
C TYR A 123 -5.04 16.74 5.10
N ILE A 124 -4.24 16.14 4.23
CA ILE A 124 -4.58 14.91 3.52
C ILE A 124 -3.47 13.91 3.76
N VAL A 125 -3.81 12.68 4.12
CA VAL A 125 -2.88 11.56 4.13
C VAL A 125 -3.01 10.80 2.82
N THR A 126 -1.88 10.41 2.23
CA THR A 126 -1.80 9.53 1.06
C THR A 126 -0.62 8.58 1.24
N ASN A 127 -0.31 7.75 0.24
CA ASN A 127 0.90 6.95 0.26
C ASN A 127 2.13 7.72 -0.24
N ASN A 128 3.31 7.38 0.29
CA ASN A 128 4.58 7.93 -0.19
C ASN A 128 4.78 7.65 -1.69
N HIS A 129 4.55 6.42 -2.14
CA HIS A 129 4.75 6.06 -3.55
C HIS A 129 3.83 6.81 -4.54
N VAL A 130 2.73 7.41 -4.07
CA VAL A 130 1.85 8.22 -4.92
C VAL A 130 2.53 9.55 -5.25
N VAL A 131 3.25 10.15 -4.31
CA VAL A 131 3.86 11.48 -4.45
C VAL A 131 5.38 11.46 -4.64
N GLU A 132 5.98 10.27 -4.63
CA GLU A 132 7.42 10.07 -4.83
C GLU A 132 7.91 10.69 -6.14
N GLY A 133 8.95 11.51 -6.06
CA GLY A 133 9.56 12.18 -7.21
C GLY A 133 8.70 13.28 -7.86
N ALA A 134 7.53 13.63 -7.30
CA ALA A 134 6.69 14.70 -7.81
C ALA A 134 7.43 16.05 -7.82
N GLN A 135 7.24 16.83 -8.88
CA GLN A 135 7.61 18.24 -8.85
C GLN A 135 6.47 19.09 -8.31
N ASP A 136 5.24 18.78 -8.73
CA ASP A 136 4.02 19.37 -8.21
C ASP A 136 3.03 18.25 -7.87
N VAL A 137 2.19 18.46 -6.86
CA VAL A 137 1.11 17.54 -6.49
C VAL A 137 -0.22 18.28 -6.61
N MET A 138 -1.16 17.67 -7.33
CA MET A 138 -2.51 18.20 -7.52
C MET A 138 -3.50 17.30 -6.79
N VAL A 139 -4.42 17.90 -6.05
CA VAL A 139 -5.52 17.22 -5.36
C VAL A 139 -6.83 17.52 -6.08
N THR A 140 -7.61 16.49 -6.38
CA THR A 140 -8.94 16.63 -6.99
C THR A 140 -10.02 16.20 -6.00
N LEU A 141 -10.89 17.14 -5.62
CA LEU A 141 -12.03 16.88 -4.74
C LEU A 141 -13.12 16.07 -5.46
N ALA A 142 -14.08 15.53 -4.71
CA ALA A 142 -15.19 14.73 -5.24
C ALA A 142 -16.10 15.49 -6.23
N ASP A 143 -16.15 16.82 -6.14
CA ASP A 143 -16.90 17.68 -7.07
C ASP A 143 -16.09 18.08 -8.33
N GLY A 144 -14.82 17.66 -8.40
CA GLY A 144 -13.90 17.97 -9.50
C GLY A 144 -13.08 19.24 -9.29
N THR A 145 -13.20 19.92 -8.16
CA THR A 145 -12.34 21.05 -7.81
C THR A 145 -10.90 20.57 -7.69
N GLU A 146 -9.98 21.25 -8.38
CA GLU A 146 -8.55 20.98 -8.34
C GLU A 146 -7.85 21.98 -7.41
N LEU A 147 -6.97 21.47 -6.55
CA LEU A 147 -6.23 22.22 -5.54
C LEU A 147 -4.74 21.86 -5.61
N ASP A 148 -3.87 22.87 -5.72
CA ASP A 148 -2.44 22.69 -5.55
C ASP A 148 -2.13 22.22 -4.12
N ALA A 149 -1.29 21.19 -4.00
CA ALA A 149 -0.93 20.60 -2.72
C ALA A 149 0.56 20.76 -2.41
N GLU A 150 0.84 21.20 -1.18
CA GLU A 150 2.18 21.18 -0.61
C GLU A 150 2.42 19.82 0.06
N VAL A 151 3.52 19.16 -0.28
CA VAL A 151 3.97 17.96 0.43
C VAL A 151 4.68 18.40 1.71
N LEU A 152 4.06 18.17 2.88
CA LEU A 152 4.67 18.53 4.16
C LEU A 152 5.79 17.58 4.56
N GLY A 153 5.61 16.30 4.26
CA GLY A 153 6.57 15.25 4.56
C GLY A 153 6.16 13.92 3.95
N THR A 154 7.15 13.05 3.75
CA THR A 154 6.92 11.67 3.31
C THR A 154 7.75 10.70 4.15
N ASP A 155 7.25 9.47 4.27
CA ASP A 155 7.96 8.37 4.91
C ASP A 155 7.92 7.12 4.04
N ILE A 156 9.09 6.72 3.57
CA ILE A 156 9.25 5.55 2.71
C ILE A 156 9.00 4.24 3.46
N TRP A 157 9.29 4.19 4.76
CA TRP A 157 9.23 2.96 5.56
C TRP A 157 7.80 2.53 5.89
N THR A 158 6.91 3.50 6.14
CA THR A 158 5.48 3.23 6.33
C THR A 158 4.66 3.44 5.06
N ASP A 159 5.28 3.87 3.96
CA ASP A 159 4.60 4.25 2.73
C ASP A 159 3.51 5.32 2.94
N LEU A 160 3.79 6.36 3.73
CA LEU A 160 2.85 7.45 4.03
C LEU A 160 3.39 8.81 3.59
N ALA A 161 2.49 9.72 3.24
CA ALA A 161 2.79 11.12 2.98
C ALA A 161 1.67 12.01 3.49
N VAL A 162 2.02 13.23 3.90
CA VAL A 162 1.06 14.26 4.33
C VAL A 162 1.12 15.44 3.37
N LEU A 163 -0.05 15.80 2.87
CA LEU A 163 -0.27 16.94 1.99
C LEU A 163 -1.06 18.03 2.71
N LYS A 164 -0.85 19.26 2.28
CA LYS A 164 -1.58 20.44 2.73
C LYS A 164 -2.17 21.19 1.54
N VAL A 165 -3.44 21.54 1.65
CA VAL A 165 -4.21 22.23 0.59
C VAL A 165 -5.05 23.37 1.18
N PRO A 166 -5.49 24.36 0.38
CA PRO A 166 -6.52 25.30 0.77
C PRO A 166 -7.83 24.58 1.14
N GLY A 167 -8.46 24.99 2.24
CA GLY A 167 -9.57 24.30 2.88
C GLY A 167 -10.95 24.89 2.57
N GLU A 168 -11.06 25.92 1.74
CA GLU A 168 -12.31 26.65 1.50
C GLU A 168 -13.38 25.77 0.88
N SER A 169 -13.00 24.88 -0.05
CA SER A 169 -13.89 23.94 -0.74
C SER A 169 -14.07 22.60 -0.01
N ILE A 170 -13.49 22.45 1.19
CA ILE A 170 -13.50 21.20 1.96
C ILE A 170 -14.51 21.31 3.10
N GLU A 171 -15.59 20.53 3.02
CA GLU A 171 -16.66 20.48 4.01
C GLU A 171 -16.60 19.23 4.90
N THR A 172 -16.01 18.14 4.41
CA THR A 172 -15.99 16.83 5.06
C THR A 172 -14.57 16.41 5.39
N VAL A 173 -14.39 15.85 6.59
CA VAL A 173 -13.15 15.28 7.09
C VAL A 173 -13.45 13.88 7.61
N ALA A 174 -12.56 12.92 7.35
CA ALA A 174 -12.71 11.56 7.83
C ALA A 174 -12.57 11.49 9.36
N GLU A 175 -13.44 10.72 10.01
CA GLU A 175 -13.31 10.39 11.42
C GLU A 175 -12.37 9.18 11.57
N PHE A 176 -11.34 9.29 12.41
CA PHE A 176 -10.51 8.13 12.73
C PHE A 176 -11.27 7.12 13.56
N GLY A 177 -11.15 5.85 13.17
CA GLY A 177 -11.59 4.71 13.95
C GLY A 177 -10.48 4.18 14.85
N ASP A 178 -10.62 2.93 15.28
CA ASP A 178 -9.61 2.20 16.05
C ASP A 178 -9.35 0.85 15.38
N SER A 179 -8.19 0.71 14.74
CA SER A 179 -7.79 -0.53 14.09
C SER A 179 -7.36 -1.62 15.08
N SER A 180 -7.07 -1.28 16.35
CA SER A 180 -6.61 -2.25 17.36
C SER A 180 -7.68 -3.20 17.88
N VAL A 181 -8.96 -2.85 17.64
CA VAL A 181 -10.11 -3.63 18.11
C VAL A 181 -10.80 -4.41 17.00
N LEU A 182 -10.28 -4.34 15.77
CA LEU A 182 -10.86 -5.02 14.61
C LEU A 182 -10.84 -6.53 14.77
N GLN A 183 -11.84 -7.19 14.18
CA GLN A 183 -11.93 -8.64 14.11
C GLN A 183 -12.06 -9.12 12.67
N ALA A 184 -11.49 -10.30 12.38
CA ALA A 184 -11.69 -10.95 11.10
C ALA A 184 -13.19 -11.20 10.84
N GLY A 185 -13.64 -10.90 9.63
CA GLY A 185 -15.03 -10.97 9.21
C GLY A 185 -15.80 -9.65 9.36
N GLU A 186 -15.24 -8.62 10.00
CA GLU A 186 -15.88 -7.32 10.06
C GLU A 186 -15.99 -6.70 8.66
N PRO A 187 -17.17 -6.19 8.25
CA PRO A 187 -17.37 -5.60 6.94
C PRO A 187 -16.61 -4.29 6.81
N VAL A 188 -15.98 -4.11 5.65
CA VAL A 188 -15.20 -2.92 5.31
C VAL A 188 -15.55 -2.43 3.91
N ILE A 189 -15.31 -1.14 3.71
CA ILE A 189 -15.49 -0.46 2.45
C ILE A 189 -14.14 0.19 2.12
N ALA A 190 -13.59 -0.13 0.96
CA ALA A 190 -12.43 0.58 0.43
C ALA A 190 -12.93 1.64 -0.56
N ILE A 191 -12.50 2.88 -0.36
CA ILE A 191 -12.87 4.03 -1.18
C ILE A 191 -11.59 4.62 -1.76
N GLY A 192 -11.58 4.78 -3.08
CA GLY A 192 -10.56 5.52 -3.81
C GLY A 192 -11.17 6.49 -4.81
N ASN A 193 -10.38 7.45 -5.23
CA ASN A 193 -10.68 8.41 -6.28
C ASN A 193 -9.51 8.43 -7.29
N PRO A 194 -9.26 7.32 -8.03
CA PRO A 194 -8.26 7.31 -9.09
C PRO A 194 -8.50 8.43 -10.11
N LEU A 195 -7.42 9.01 -10.66
CA LEU A 195 -7.37 9.46 -12.07
C LEU A 195 -8.51 10.42 -12.52
N GLY A 196 -8.87 11.41 -11.69
CA GLY A 196 -9.85 12.45 -12.01
C GLY A 196 -11.32 12.02 -11.99
N LEU A 197 -12.24 12.95 -12.28
CA LEU A 197 -13.71 12.78 -12.21
C LEU A 197 -14.26 11.52 -12.89
N GLN A 198 -13.57 10.99 -13.90
CA GLN A 198 -14.01 9.84 -14.68
C GLN A 198 -13.88 8.50 -13.94
N PHE A 199 -13.02 8.43 -12.91
CA PHE A 199 -12.88 7.26 -12.05
C PHE A 199 -13.07 7.60 -10.56
N SER A 200 -13.61 8.79 -10.26
CA SER A 200 -13.86 9.25 -8.91
C SER A 200 -14.93 8.42 -8.19
N GLY A 201 -14.66 8.06 -6.93
CA GLY A 201 -15.58 7.28 -6.11
C GLY A 201 -15.59 5.79 -6.43
N SER A 202 -14.42 5.22 -6.74
CA SER A 202 -14.26 3.76 -6.81
C SER A 202 -14.50 3.18 -5.41
N VAL A 203 -15.58 2.41 -5.27
CA VAL A 203 -15.99 1.80 -4.01
C VAL A 203 -15.97 0.29 -4.17
N THR A 204 -15.23 -0.38 -3.30
CA THR A 204 -15.24 -1.84 -3.18
C THR A 204 -15.58 -2.22 -1.74
N THR A 205 -16.24 -3.35 -1.56
CA THR A 205 -16.66 -3.83 -0.24
C THR A 205 -16.11 -5.21 0.00
N GLY A 206 -15.81 -5.52 1.26
CA GLY A 206 -15.30 -6.83 1.66
C GLY A 206 -15.36 -6.96 3.19
N VAL A 207 -14.46 -7.77 3.73
CA VAL A 207 -14.27 -7.97 5.16
C VAL A 207 -12.80 -7.90 5.54
N ILE A 208 -12.52 -7.57 6.80
CA ILE A 208 -11.20 -7.81 7.39
C ILE A 208 -10.91 -9.32 7.33
N SER A 209 -9.89 -9.69 6.59
CA SER A 209 -9.38 -11.06 6.49
C SER A 209 -8.29 -11.35 7.53
N GLY A 210 -7.60 -10.31 8.01
CA GLY A 210 -6.57 -10.40 9.04
C GLY A 210 -6.16 -9.02 9.56
N THR A 211 -5.76 -8.93 10.83
CA THR A 211 -5.50 -7.65 11.52
C THR A 211 -4.03 -7.36 11.80
N GLU A 212 -3.18 -8.39 11.80
CA GLU A 212 -1.76 -8.30 12.19
C GLU A 212 -0.90 -9.05 11.15
N ARG A 213 -1.12 -8.77 9.86
CA ARG A 213 -0.39 -9.45 8.81
C ARG A 213 0.98 -8.79 8.67
N LEU A 214 2.03 -9.56 8.86
CA LEU A 214 3.40 -9.13 8.58
C LEU A 214 3.71 -9.37 7.11
N VAL A 215 4.03 -8.30 6.37
CA VAL A 215 4.38 -8.36 4.96
C VAL A 215 5.82 -7.86 4.78
N PRO A 216 6.72 -8.70 4.27
CA PRO A 216 8.06 -8.25 3.92
C PRO A 216 8.01 -7.26 2.77
N LEU A 217 8.82 -6.22 2.85
CA LEU A 217 8.94 -5.18 1.86
C LEU A 217 10.39 -5.08 1.39
N ASP A 218 10.56 -5.17 0.08
CA ASP A 218 11.77 -4.78 -0.63
C ASP A 218 11.55 -3.36 -1.17
N ILE A 219 12.13 -2.37 -0.50
CA ILE A 219 11.85 -0.96 -0.77
C ILE A 219 12.62 -0.49 -2.00
N ASN A 220 13.82 -1.04 -2.20
CA ASN A 220 14.74 -0.66 -3.27
C ASN A 220 14.66 -1.56 -4.52
N GLN A 221 13.87 -2.64 -4.47
CA GLN A 221 13.66 -3.64 -5.52
C GLN A 221 14.92 -4.42 -5.91
N ASP A 222 15.82 -4.67 -4.96
CA ASP A 222 17.06 -5.44 -5.19
C ASP A 222 16.89 -6.96 -5.00
N GLY A 223 15.70 -7.40 -4.56
CA GLY A 223 15.36 -8.79 -4.27
C GLY A 223 15.55 -9.18 -2.80
N THR A 224 15.92 -8.24 -1.93
CA THR A 224 16.17 -8.46 -0.50
C THR A 224 15.15 -7.72 0.37
N GLU A 225 14.71 -8.35 1.44
CA GLU A 225 13.72 -7.75 2.34
C GLU A 225 14.37 -6.65 3.21
N ASP A 226 13.96 -5.41 2.98
CA ASP A 226 14.45 -4.24 3.71
C ASP A 226 13.71 -4.04 5.04
N TRP A 227 12.42 -4.34 5.03
CA TRP A 227 11.50 -4.01 6.11
C TRP A 227 10.37 -5.04 6.19
N GLN A 228 9.63 -5.02 7.29
CA GLN A 228 8.43 -5.82 7.44
C GLN A 228 7.34 -4.92 7.99
N SER A 229 6.30 -4.69 7.20
CA SER A 229 5.16 -3.87 7.60
C SER A 229 4.09 -4.73 8.23
N GLU A 230 3.53 -4.28 9.34
CA GLU A 230 2.29 -4.81 9.88
C GLU A 230 1.11 -4.13 9.17
N VAL A 231 0.20 -4.93 8.62
CA VAL A 231 -0.93 -4.44 7.82
C VAL A 231 -2.24 -5.15 8.14
N LEU A 232 -3.33 -4.45 7.84
CA LEU A 232 -4.66 -5.04 7.72
C LEU A 232 -4.76 -5.76 6.37
N GLN A 233 -5.32 -6.96 6.38
CA GLN A 233 -5.68 -7.71 5.19
C GLN A 233 -7.20 -7.66 4.99
N THR A 234 -7.64 -7.44 3.76
CA THR A 234 -9.05 -7.43 3.35
C THR A 234 -9.25 -8.19 2.04
N ASP A 235 -10.45 -8.68 1.78
CA ASP A 235 -10.85 -9.18 0.46
C ASP A 235 -11.58 -8.12 -0.38
N ALA A 236 -11.78 -6.91 0.16
CA ALA A 236 -12.17 -5.75 -0.62
C ALA A 236 -11.10 -5.47 -1.68
N ALA A 237 -11.51 -5.33 -2.94
CA ALA A 237 -10.58 -5.16 -4.03
C ALA A 237 -9.80 -3.84 -3.91
N ILE A 238 -8.48 -3.94 -3.78
CA ILE A 238 -7.52 -2.83 -3.86
C ILE A 238 -6.80 -2.93 -5.20
N SER A 239 -6.77 -1.82 -5.95
CA SER A 239 -6.31 -1.78 -7.35
C SER A 239 -5.69 -0.41 -7.66
N PRO A 240 -4.96 -0.27 -8.80
CA PRO A 240 -4.38 1.01 -9.20
C PRO A 240 -5.38 2.16 -9.04
N GLY A 241 -4.97 3.19 -8.29
CA GLY A 241 -5.79 4.34 -7.99
C GLY A 241 -6.45 4.37 -6.61
N ASN A 242 -6.64 3.23 -5.95
CA ASN A 242 -7.13 3.19 -4.56
C ASN A 242 -6.00 3.38 -3.52
N SER A 243 -4.73 3.26 -3.93
CA SER A 243 -3.56 3.57 -3.05
C SER A 243 -3.68 4.96 -2.46
N GLY A 244 -3.49 5.07 -1.14
CA GLY A 244 -3.63 6.30 -0.36
C GLY A 244 -5.08 6.62 0.01
N GLY A 245 -6.04 5.85 -0.50
CA GLY A 245 -7.46 5.99 -0.20
C GLY A 245 -7.87 5.34 1.11
N ALA A 246 -9.14 5.48 1.46
CA ALA A 246 -9.67 5.06 2.76
C ALA A 246 -10.06 3.57 2.78
N LEU A 247 -9.71 2.88 3.86
CA LEU A 247 -10.42 1.69 4.32
C LEU A 247 -11.27 2.07 5.52
N ILE A 248 -12.59 1.97 5.40
CA ILE A 248 -13.55 2.37 6.44
C ILE A 248 -14.36 1.20 6.96
N ASN A 249 -14.74 1.27 8.24
CA ASN A 249 -15.63 0.30 8.88
C ASN A 249 -17.12 0.60 8.59
N ALA A 250 -18.01 -0.25 9.08
CA ALA A 250 -19.47 -0.08 8.95
C ALA A 250 -20.06 1.16 9.67
N LYS A 251 -19.24 1.94 10.40
CA LYS A 251 -19.63 3.23 10.98
C LYS A 251 -19.14 4.43 10.17
N GLY A 252 -18.46 4.20 9.05
CA GLY A 252 -17.85 5.26 8.25
C GLY A 252 -16.55 5.82 8.83
N GLN A 253 -15.95 5.14 9.82
CA GLN A 253 -14.69 5.58 10.41
C GLN A 253 -13.50 4.99 9.65
N LEU A 254 -12.47 5.80 9.44
CA LEU A 254 -11.21 5.42 8.82
C LEU A 254 -10.43 4.48 9.72
N ILE A 255 -10.24 3.24 9.27
CA ILE A 255 -9.53 2.18 10.01
C ILE A 255 -8.20 1.79 9.35
N GLY A 256 -7.96 2.22 8.11
CA GLY A 256 -6.66 2.10 7.47
C GLY A 256 -6.52 2.89 6.19
N ILE A 257 -5.28 3.00 5.70
CA ILE A 257 -4.92 3.62 4.42
C ILE A 257 -4.59 2.50 3.44
N ASN A 258 -5.34 2.38 2.34
CA ASN A 258 -5.09 1.36 1.33
C ASN A 258 -3.69 1.54 0.72
N SER A 259 -2.88 0.48 0.61
CA SER A 259 -1.57 0.55 -0.06
C SER A 259 -1.33 -0.62 -0.99
N MET A 260 -1.07 -0.31 -2.25
CA MET A 260 -0.66 -1.31 -3.24
C MET A 260 0.82 -1.64 -3.22
N LYS A 261 1.69 -0.77 -2.69
CA LYS A 261 3.13 -1.03 -2.68
C LYS A 261 3.46 -2.27 -1.84
N ILE A 262 2.62 -2.56 -0.85
CA ILE A 262 2.67 -3.75 0.00
C ILE A 262 2.12 -4.99 -0.74
N SER A 263 1.45 -4.80 -1.87
CA SER A 263 0.67 -5.83 -2.59
C SER A 263 1.25 -6.22 -3.97
N GLN A 264 2.49 -5.82 -4.31
CA GLN A 264 3.04 -6.02 -5.66
C GLN A 264 3.18 -7.50 -6.09
N ASP A 265 3.27 -8.43 -5.13
CA ASP A 265 3.28 -9.89 -5.36
C ASP A 265 1.96 -10.58 -4.97
N ALA A 266 0.88 -9.82 -4.71
CA ALA A 266 -0.31 -10.37 -4.09
C ALA A 266 -1.13 -11.27 -5.02
N VAL A 267 -1.65 -12.34 -4.41
CA VAL A 267 -2.65 -13.22 -5.00
C VAL A 267 -3.95 -12.45 -5.21
N GLU A 268 -4.64 -12.70 -6.32
CA GLU A 268 -5.97 -12.16 -6.59
C GLU A 268 -6.91 -12.32 -5.37
N GLY A 269 -7.56 -11.24 -4.96
CA GLY A 269 -8.45 -11.22 -3.79
C GLY A 269 -7.77 -10.89 -2.45
N ILE A 270 -6.51 -10.44 -2.45
CA ILE A 270 -5.83 -9.91 -1.26
C ILE A 270 -5.65 -8.40 -1.42
N GLY A 271 -6.33 -7.63 -0.57
CA GLY A 271 -6.10 -6.20 -0.37
C GLY A 271 -5.37 -5.96 0.95
N LEU A 272 -4.49 -4.95 0.97
CA LEU A 272 -3.69 -4.59 2.13
C LEU A 272 -3.83 -3.09 2.46
N ALA A 273 -3.88 -2.77 3.75
CA ALA A 273 -3.98 -1.40 4.24
C ALA A 273 -3.13 -1.18 5.49
N ILE A 274 -2.54 0.01 5.60
CA ILE A 274 -1.80 0.47 6.77
C ILE A 274 -2.81 0.74 7.89
N PRO A 275 -2.71 0.10 9.07
CA PRO A 275 -3.68 0.30 10.16
C PRO A 275 -3.68 1.75 10.66
N ILE A 276 -4.85 2.31 10.95
CA ILE A 276 -4.95 3.74 11.29
C ILE A 276 -4.19 4.08 12.59
N ASN A 277 -4.17 3.18 13.57
CA ASN A 277 -3.43 3.41 14.83
C ASN A 277 -1.91 3.47 14.60
N THR A 278 -1.41 2.79 13.57
CA THR A 278 0.01 2.87 13.14
C THR A 278 0.26 4.14 12.33
N ALA A 279 -0.71 4.56 11.50
CA ALA A 279 -0.57 5.73 10.65
C ALA A 279 -0.65 7.06 11.42
N ILE A 280 -1.51 7.18 12.44
CA ILE A 280 -1.71 8.43 13.20
C ILE A 280 -0.42 9.07 13.73
N PRO A 281 0.48 8.37 14.45
CA PRO A 281 1.72 8.98 14.92
C PRO A 281 2.61 9.44 13.76
N VAL A 282 2.72 8.63 12.69
CA VAL A 282 3.49 9.00 11.49
C VAL A 282 2.91 10.25 10.82
N ILE A 283 1.59 10.31 10.65
CA ILE A 283 0.90 11.48 10.09
C ILE A 283 1.21 12.72 10.93
N SER A 284 1.17 12.61 12.26
CA SER A 284 1.49 13.71 13.18
C SER A 284 2.92 14.21 13.00
N ASP A 285 3.90 13.31 12.94
CA ASP A 285 5.31 13.67 12.77
C ASP A 285 5.54 14.32 11.39
N LEU A 286 4.98 13.74 10.32
CA LEU A 286 5.05 14.32 8.98
C LEU A 286 4.35 15.68 8.87
N GLU A 287 3.24 15.89 9.59
CA GLU A 287 2.53 17.17 9.62
C GLU A 287 3.32 18.26 10.35
N THR A 288 3.95 17.91 11.49
CA THR A 288 4.52 18.90 12.42
C THR A 288 6.01 19.12 12.26
N GLU A 289 6.75 18.08 11.88
CA GLU A 289 8.21 18.05 11.78
C GLU A 289 8.69 17.86 10.34
N GLY A 290 7.80 17.39 9.45
CA GLY A 290 8.09 17.14 8.03
C GLY A 290 8.83 15.82 7.76
N ALA A 291 9.19 15.08 8.81
CA ALA A 291 9.89 13.80 8.74
C ALA A 291 9.55 12.93 9.97
N VAL A 292 9.70 11.62 9.83
CA VAL A 292 9.61 10.68 10.96
C VAL A 292 10.99 10.42 11.53
N HIS A 293 11.20 10.81 12.78
CA HIS A 293 12.48 10.68 13.46
C HIS A 293 12.72 9.26 13.97
N ARG A 294 13.68 8.56 13.37
CA ARG A 294 14.06 7.18 13.75
C ARG A 294 15.49 7.10 14.27
N PRO A 295 15.75 6.24 15.27
CA PRO A 295 17.11 5.99 15.75
C PRO A 295 17.98 5.39 14.65
N SER A 296 19.20 5.91 14.54
CA SER A 296 20.20 5.49 13.57
C SER A 296 21.56 5.34 14.24
N MET A 297 22.28 4.30 13.84
CA MET A 297 23.69 4.11 14.17
C MET A 297 24.60 5.02 13.32
N GLY A 298 24.12 5.46 12.15
CA GLY A 298 24.88 6.20 11.15
C GLY A 298 25.90 5.32 10.40
N VAL A 299 25.43 4.19 9.88
CA VAL A 299 26.19 3.26 9.02
C VAL A 299 25.37 2.90 7.78
N ALA A 300 26.03 2.78 6.63
CA ALA A 300 25.48 2.05 5.50
C ALA A 300 25.76 0.56 5.70
N ILE A 301 24.76 -0.29 5.48
CA ILE A 301 24.80 -1.71 5.86
C ILE A 301 24.39 -2.61 4.70
N LEU A 302 24.86 -3.85 4.76
CA LEU A 302 24.58 -4.91 3.80
C LEU A 302 24.40 -6.22 4.56
N ASP A 303 23.50 -7.09 4.12
CA ASP A 303 23.39 -8.41 4.71
C ASP A 303 24.65 -9.25 4.45
N LEU A 304 25.15 -9.93 5.48
CA LEU A 304 26.27 -10.85 5.31
C LEU A 304 25.92 -11.97 4.32
N ALA A 305 24.63 -12.34 4.27
CA ALA A 305 24.09 -13.32 3.33
C ALA A 305 24.39 -12.97 1.87
N GLU A 306 24.39 -11.68 1.52
CA GLU A 306 24.67 -11.18 0.18
C GLU A 306 26.16 -11.17 -0.15
N VAL A 307 27.04 -11.18 0.87
CA VAL A 307 28.48 -11.24 0.65
C VAL A 307 28.88 -12.63 0.19
N PRO A 308 29.54 -12.78 -0.98
CA PRO A 308 29.98 -14.10 -1.45
C PRO A 308 30.93 -14.77 -0.45
N ALA A 309 30.75 -16.08 -0.24
CA ALA A 309 31.45 -16.83 0.80
C ALA A 309 32.98 -16.66 0.77
N GLN A 310 33.58 -16.55 -0.42
CA GLN A 310 35.02 -16.34 -0.55
C GLN A 310 35.50 -15.02 0.06
N TYR A 311 34.68 -13.96 0.03
CA TYR A 311 35.03 -12.66 0.60
C TYR A 311 34.85 -12.63 2.12
N ARG A 312 33.91 -13.42 2.67
CA ARG A 312 33.74 -13.56 4.12
C ARG A 312 35.01 -14.05 4.80
N THR A 313 35.70 -15.02 4.21
CA THR A 313 36.99 -15.51 4.73
C THR A 313 38.16 -14.64 4.28
N SER A 314 38.26 -14.27 2.99
CA SER A 314 39.48 -13.62 2.47
C SER A 314 39.60 -12.12 2.76
N GLN A 315 38.49 -11.43 3.03
CA GLN A 315 38.48 -9.98 3.29
C GLN A 315 38.02 -9.65 4.71
N LEU A 316 36.98 -10.33 5.21
CA LEU A 316 36.43 -10.06 6.55
C LEU A 316 37.11 -10.90 7.65
N ASP A 317 37.85 -11.94 7.26
CA ASP A 317 38.49 -12.94 8.14
C ASP A 317 37.50 -13.53 9.15
N LEU A 318 36.24 -13.70 8.73
CA LEU A 318 35.18 -14.17 9.62
C LEU A 318 35.39 -15.62 10.05
N PRO A 319 35.16 -15.94 11.34
CA PRO A 319 35.10 -17.32 11.80
C PRO A 319 34.00 -18.10 11.05
N SER A 320 34.26 -19.38 10.77
CA SER A 320 33.37 -20.24 9.97
C SER A 320 31.97 -20.43 10.57
N GLU A 321 31.85 -20.27 11.88
CA GLU A 321 30.61 -20.35 12.65
C GLU A 321 29.70 -19.11 12.48
N ILE A 322 30.22 -18.02 11.92
CA ILE A 322 29.45 -16.80 11.66
C ILE A 322 28.80 -16.90 10.28
N GLU A 323 27.58 -17.43 10.27
CA GLU A 323 26.80 -17.64 9.06
C GLU A 323 25.90 -16.43 8.70
N GLY A 324 25.57 -15.59 9.69
CA GLY A 324 24.72 -14.41 9.58
C GLY A 324 25.31 -13.18 10.28
N GLY A 325 24.76 -12.01 9.95
CA GLY A 325 25.21 -10.71 10.48
C GLY A 325 25.07 -9.59 9.46
N ILE A 326 25.49 -8.39 9.86
CA ILE A 326 25.32 -7.18 9.07
C ILE A 326 26.69 -6.56 8.81
N VAL A 327 27.06 -6.40 7.55
CA VAL A 327 28.34 -5.81 7.14
C VAL A 327 28.19 -4.30 7.03
N VAL A 328 29.06 -3.57 7.74
CA VAL A 328 29.17 -2.12 7.63
C VAL A 328 29.88 -1.77 6.34
N GLN A 329 29.17 -1.20 5.36
CA GLN A 329 29.75 -0.74 4.10
C GLN A 329 30.48 0.59 4.26
N SER A 330 29.87 1.51 5.00
CA SER A 330 30.43 2.82 5.30
C SER A 330 29.92 3.34 6.63
N VAL A 331 30.65 4.29 7.21
CA VAL A 331 30.28 4.96 8.46
C VAL A 331 30.07 6.43 8.14
N VAL A 332 28.91 6.96 8.51
CA VAL A 332 28.56 8.36 8.32
C VAL A 332 29.41 9.22 9.25
N GLU A 333 29.99 10.30 8.74
CA GLU A 333 30.77 11.23 9.58
C GLU A 333 29.89 11.85 10.67
N ASN A 334 30.47 12.10 11.85
CA ASN A 334 29.79 12.65 13.03
C ASN A 334 28.62 11.81 13.57
N SER A 335 28.54 10.52 13.22
CA SER A 335 27.53 9.61 13.77
C SER A 335 27.93 8.97 15.11
N GLY A 336 26.97 8.27 15.73
CA GLY A 336 27.23 7.39 16.87
C GLY A 336 28.28 6.32 16.56
N ALA A 337 28.15 5.64 15.41
CA ALA A 337 29.11 4.63 14.97
C ALA A 337 30.52 5.19 14.74
N ALA A 338 30.63 6.38 14.13
CA ALA A 338 31.92 7.05 13.95
C ALA A 338 32.57 7.39 15.30
N SER A 339 31.78 7.93 16.24
CA SER A 339 32.24 8.29 17.59
C SER A 339 32.68 7.07 18.40
N ALA A 340 32.02 5.93 18.21
CA ALA A 340 32.38 4.64 18.81
C ALA A 340 33.58 3.97 18.12
N GLY A 341 34.06 4.49 16.99
CA GLY A 341 35.20 3.94 16.25
C GLY A 341 34.87 2.69 15.42
N MET A 342 33.61 2.52 15.02
CA MET A 342 33.22 1.55 14.00
C MET A 342 33.83 1.93 12.65
N LYS A 343 34.02 0.94 11.77
CA LYS A 343 34.70 1.09 10.49
C LYS A 343 34.00 0.28 9.40
N PRO A 344 34.23 0.63 8.12
CA PRO A 344 33.90 -0.25 7.01
C PRO A 344 34.47 -1.66 7.26
N TYR A 345 33.69 -2.67 6.87
CA TYR A 345 33.95 -4.10 7.01
C TYR A 345 33.83 -4.68 8.42
N ASP A 346 33.39 -3.89 9.40
CA ASP A 346 32.89 -4.47 10.65
C ASP A 346 31.63 -5.32 10.35
N VAL A 347 31.52 -6.48 11.00
CA VAL A 347 30.38 -7.40 10.83
C VAL A 347 29.63 -7.50 12.14
N ILE A 348 28.51 -6.78 12.23
CA ILE A 348 27.64 -6.74 13.41
C ILE A 348 26.93 -8.08 13.57
N VAL A 349 26.94 -8.61 14.79
CA VAL A 349 26.33 -9.91 15.13
C VAL A 349 25.43 -9.83 16.37
N GLU A 350 25.51 -8.75 17.16
CA GLU A 350 24.72 -8.60 18.39
C GLU A 350 24.45 -7.13 18.71
N LEU A 351 23.22 -6.84 19.15
CA LEU A 351 22.76 -5.55 19.69
C LEU A 351 22.21 -5.77 21.10
N ASP A 352 22.81 -5.12 22.11
CA ASP A 352 22.41 -5.20 23.53
C ASP A 352 22.15 -6.63 24.05
N GLY A 353 22.99 -7.59 23.66
CA GLY A 353 22.85 -8.98 24.07
C GLY A 353 21.91 -9.82 23.19
N LYS A 354 21.21 -9.22 22.22
CA LYS A 354 20.36 -9.92 21.25
C LYS A 354 21.16 -10.17 19.97
N ALA A 355 21.23 -11.41 19.52
CA ALA A 355 21.85 -11.74 18.24
C ALA A 355 21.07 -11.09 17.09
N VAL A 356 21.78 -10.60 16.08
CA VAL A 356 21.21 -10.05 14.85
C VAL A 356 21.87 -10.68 13.64
N ASN A 357 21.05 -11.24 12.75
CA ASN A 357 21.51 -12.03 11.61
C ASN A 357 21.21 -11.37 10.28
N SER A 358 20.33 -10.36 10.27
CA SER A 358 19.96 -9.63 9.06
C SER A 358 19.77 -8.12 9.29
N VAL A 359 19.81 -7.36 8.18
CA VAL A 359 19.46 -5.93 8.14
C VAL A 359 18.03 -5.71 8.64
N LEU A 360 17.09 -6.59 8.28
CA LEU A 360 15.71 -6.56 8.75
C LEU A 360 15.64 -6.65 10.29
N GLU A 361 16.33 -7.64 10.89
CA GLU A 361 16.35 -7.81 12.35
C GLU A 361 16.98 -6.60 13.05
N LEU A 362 18.06 -6.06 12.49
CA LEU A 362 18.71 -4.85 12.99
C LEU A 362 17.76 -3.65 12.97
N ARG A 363 17.07 -3.40 11.85
CA ARG A 363 16.12 -2.28 11.72
C ARG A 363 14.94 -2.44 12.67
N GLN A 364 14.36 -3.64 12.77
CA GLN A 364 13.27 -3.93 13.72
C GLN A 364 13.70 -3.65 15.15
N TYR A 365 14.90 -4.09 15.54
CA TYR A 365 15.43 -3.81 16.87
C TYR A 365 15.59 -2.30 17.10
N LEU A 366 16.23 -1.58 16.18
CA LEU A 366 16.42 -0.14 16.31
C LEU A 366 15.06 0.58 16.44
N TYR A 367 14.10 0.32 15.56
CA TYR A 367 12.89 1.13 15.48
C TYR A 367 11.85 0.77 16.55
N ASN A 368 11.85 -0.46 17.06
CA ASN A 368 10.84 -0.91 18.03
C ASN A 368 11.36 -0.93 19.48
N GLU A 369 12.68 -1.05 19.69
CA GLU A 369 13.27 -1.28 21.01
C GLU A 369 14.16 -0.12 21.49
N THR A 370 14.42 0.88 20.64
CA THR A 370 15.33 2.00 20.96
C THR A 370 14.76 3.35 20.55
N LYS A 371 15.39 4.43 21.03
CA LYS A 371 15.07 5.81 20.71
C LYS A 371 16.32 6.61 20.33
N VAL A 372 16.12 7.73 19.64
CA VAL A 372 17.18 8.71 19.40
C VAL A 372 17.75 9.16 20.75
N GLY A 373 19.09 9.14 20.86
CA GLY A 373 19.82 9.46 22.08
C GLY A 373 20.12 8.27 23.00
N ASP A 374 19.55 7.09 22.76
CA ASP A 374 19.85 5.89 23.56
C ASP A 374 21.29 5.42 23.31
N ALA A 375 21.89 4.81 24.33
CA ALA A 375 23.15 4.10 24.20
C ALA A 375 22.88 2.67 23.73
N LEU A 376 23.58 2.24 22.68
CA LEU A 376 23.46 0.92 22.07
C LEU A 376 24.79 0.17 22.17
N LYS A 377 24.80 -1.03 22.76
CA LYS A 377 25.96 -1.91 22.75
C LYS A 377 25.92 -2.79 21.52
N VAL A 378 27.02 -2.80 20.78
CA VAL A 378 27.16 -3.55 19.53
C VAL A 378 28.33 -4.50 19.65
N LYS A 379 28.14 -5.77 19.33
CA LYS A 379 29.25 -6.68 19.06
C LYS A 379 29.41 -6.86 17.56
N ALA A 380 30.63 -6.67 17.08
CA ALA A 380 30.96 -6.87 15.69
C ALA A 380 32.35 -7.50 15.52
N TYR A 381 32.51 -8.33 14.48
CA TYR A 381 33.82 -8.83 14.09
C TYR A 381 34.56 -7.80 13.25
N ARG A 382 35.84 -7.62 13.54
CA ARG A 382 36.78 -6.82 12.74
C ARG A 382 38.04 -7.63 12.53
N ASN A 383 38.33 -8.00 11.28
CA ASN A 383 39.47 -8.85 10.92
C ASN A 383 39.51 -10.13 11.79
N GLY A 384 38.39 -10.84 11.87
CA GLY A 384 38.25 -12.09 12.63
C GLY A 384 38.19 -11.95 14.16
N GLU A 385 38.43 -10.78 14.73
CA GLU A 385 38.36 -10.56 16.17
C GLU A 385 37.05 -9.89 16.59
N LEU A 386 36.42 -10.41 17.65
CA LEU A 386 35.20 -9.85 18.21
C LEU A 386 35.50 -8.55 18.97
N GLN A 387 34.91 -7.46 18.53
CA GLN A 387 34.99 -6.13 19.13
C GLN A 387 33.66 -5.79 19.83
N ASN A 388 33.74 -4.98 20.89
CA ASN A 388 32.58 -4.42 21.56
C ASN A 388 32.59 -2.90 21.36
N PHE A 389 31.49 -2.36 20.86
CA PHE A 389 31.27 -0.94 20.69
C PHE A 389 30.10 -0.50 21.58
N GLU A 390 30.16 0.75 22.01
CA GLU A 390 29.04 1.43 22.65
C GLU A 390 28.88 2.75 21.94
N LEU A 391 27.73 2.95 21.30
CA LEU A 391 27.43 4.15 20.52
C LEU A 391 26.17 4.81 21.03
N THR A 392 26.07 6.12 20.85
CA THR A 392 24.81 6.85 21.07
C THR A 392 24.07 6.94 19.75
N LEU A 393 22.82 6.47 19.73
CA LEU A 393 21.96 6.53 18.56
C LEU A 393 21.66 7.99 18.24
N THR A 394 21.88 8.36 16.98
CA THR A 394 21.52 9.67 16.46
C THR A 394 20.24 9.56 15.66
N GLU A 395 19.74 10.70 15.20
CA GLU A 395 18.66 10.72 14.24
C GLU A 395 19.15 10.27 12.87
N ASN A 396 18.31 9.56 12.12
CA ASN A 396 18.54 9.33 10.71
C ASN A 396 18.27 10.65 9.95
N ASN A 397 19.30 11.21 9.31
CA ASN A 397 19.16 12.40 8.46
C ASN A 397 18.53 12.07 7.11
#